data_AF-A0A5K1DZP8-F1
#
_entry.id   AF-A0A5K1DZP8-F1
#
_cell.length_a   1.000
_cell.length_b   1.000
_cell.length_c   1.000
_cell.angle_alpha   90.00
_cell.angle_beta   90.00
_cell.angle_gamma   90.00
#
_symmetry.space_group_name_H-M   'P 1'
#
loop_
_entity.id
_entity.type
_entity.pdbx_description
1 polymer ?
#
loop_
_entity_poly.entity_id
_entity_poly.type
_entity_poly.pdbx_seq_one_letter_code
_entity_poly.pdbx_strand_id
1 'polypeptide(L)' 'AFEKHSVEKDIAAYIKKEFDRMYGPTWHCIVGRNF' A
#
# COMPACT_ATOMS: atom_id res chain seq x y z
N ALA A 1 -1.34 5.41 -9.75
CA ALA A 1 -1.12 4.21 -8.90
C ALA A 1 -2.08 3.09 -9.27
N PHE A 2 -3.40 3.32 -9.25
CA PHE A 2 -4.41 2.35 -9.68
C PHE A 2 -4.29 1.87 -11.14
N GLU A 3 -3.71 2.68 -12.03
CA GLU A 3 -3.55 2.33 -13.45
C GLU A 3 -2.34 1.42 -13.76
N LYS A 4 -1.46 1.16 -12.79
CA LYS A 4 -0.19 0.42 -13.04
C LYS A 4 -0.03 -0.89 -12.27
N HIS A 5 -0.94 -1.22 -11.36
CA HIS A 5 -0.83 -2.41 -10.52
C HIS A 5 -2.18 -3.12 -10.47
N SER A 6 -2.29 -4.21 -11.23
CA SER A 6 -3.47 -5.07 -11.32
C SER A 6 -3.68 -5.96 -10.08
N VAL A 7 -2.76 -5.91 -9.11
CA VAL A 7 -2.78 -6.74 -7.89
C VAL A 7 -2.85 -5.82 -6.67
N GLU A 8 -3.97 -5.81 -5.94
CA GLU A 8 -4.16 -4.90 -4.78
C GLU A 8 -3.07 -5.05 -3.71
N LYS A 9 -2.53 -6.26 -3.57
CA LYS A 9 -1.43 -6.57 -2.64
C LYS A 9 -0.16 -5.74 -2.92
N ASP A 10 0.18 -5.54 -4.19
CA ASP A 10 1.40 -4.79 -4.56
C ASP A 10 1.23 -3.31 -4.26
N ILE A 11 0.02 -2.77 -4.43
CA ILE A 11 -0.33 -1.41 -4.06
C ILE A 11 -0.21 -1.24 -2.54
N ALA A 12 -0.81 -2.15 -1.77
CA ALA A 12 -0.75 -2.11 -0.31
C ALA A 12 0.71 -2.19 0.20
N ALA A 13 1.53 -3.07 -0.38
CA ALA A 13 2.94 -3.21 -0.03
C ALA A 13 3.76 -1.96 -0.40
N TYR A 14 3.51 -1.36 -1.56
CA TYR A 14 4.17 -0.12 -1.98
C TYR A 14 3.85 1.04 -1.03
N ILE A 15 2.57 1.26 -0.70
CA ILE A 15 2.15 2.32 0.22
C ILE A 15 2.78 2.11 1.59
N LYS A 16 2.72 0.89 2.13
CA LYS A 16 3.36 0.55 3.42
C LYS A 16 4.83 0.92 3.42
N LYS A 17 5.58 0.53 2.38
CA LYS A 17 7.02 0.79 2.28
C LYS A 17 7.34 2.29 2.25
N GLU A 18 6.58 3.07 1.50
CA GLU A 18 6.79 4.53 1.44
C GLU A 18 6.43 5.21 2.75
N PHE A 19 5.39 4.76 3.44
CA PHE A 19 5.00 5.31 4.74
C PHE A 19 6.00 4.95 5.85
N ASP A 20 6.45 3.70 5.89
CA ASP A 20 7.52 3.29 6.81
C ASP A 20 8.80 4.12 6.58
N ARG A 21 9.12 4.47 5.33
CA ARG A 21 10.28 5.31 4.97
C ARG A 21 10.12 6.77 5.38
N MET A 22 8.94 7.35 5.16
CA MET A 22 8.71 8.79 5.39
C MET A 22 8.36 9.12 6.84
N TYR A 23 7.67 8.21 7.54
CA TYR A 23 7.06 8.48 8.85
C TYR A 23 7.51 7.51 9.94
N GLY A 24 8.38 6.55 9.61
CA GLY A 24 8.83 5.51 10.52
C GLY A 24 7.85 4.33 10.58
N PRO A 25 8.35 3.13 10.95
CA PRO A 25 7.55 1.91 11.03
C PRO A 25 6.68 1.85 12.30
N THR A 26 5.62 1.03 12.36
CA THR A 26 5.08 0.17 11.30
C THR A 26 3.68 0.60 10.89
N TRP A 27 3.46 0.71 9.58
CA TRP A 27 2.16 0.99 9.00
C TRP A 27 1.44 -0.27 8.54
N HIS A 28 0.10 -0.27 8.64
CA HIS A 28 -0.77 -1.27 8.06
C HIS A 28 -1.61 -0.63 6.95
N CYS A 29 -1.57 -1.20 5.75
CA CYS A 29 -2.28 -0.67 4.59
C CYS A 29 -3.23 -1.74 4.05
N ILE A 30 -4.50 -1.38 3.84
CA ILE A 30 -5.53 -2.24 3.27
C ILE A 30 -6.00 -1.58 1.98
N VAL A 31 -5.98 -2.34 0.88
CA VAL A 31 -6.47 -1.91 -0.43
C VAL A 31 -7.43 -2.96 -0.93
N GLY A 32 -8.68 -2.59 -1.16
CA GLY A 32 -9.74 -3.48 -1.61
C GLY A 32 -10.98 -2.68 -2.00
N ARG A 33 -11.83 -3.25 -2.86
CA ARG A 33 -13.07 -2.59 -3.33
C ARG A 33 -14.27 -2.83 -2.43
N ASN A 34 -14.19 -3.80 -1.52
CA ASN A 34 -15.17 -4.09 -0.48
C ASN A 34 -14.40 -4.36 0.81
N PHE A 35 -14.64 -3.57 1.86
CA PHE A 35 -13.96 -3.66 3.15
C PHE A 35 -14.97 -3.50 4.29
#